data_AF-A0A1G6SLB2-F1
#
_entry.id   AF-A0A1G6SLB2-F1
#
_cell.length_a   1.000
_cell.length_b   1.000
_cell.length_c   1.000
_cell.angle_alpha   90.00
_cell.angle_beta   90.00
_cell.angle_gamma   90.00
#
_symmetry.space_group_name_H-M   'P 1'
#
loop_
_entity.id
_entity.type
_entity.pdbx_description
1 polymer ?
#
loop_
_entity_poly.entity_id
_entity_poly.type
_entity_poly.pdbx_seq_one_letter_code
_entity_poly.pdbx_strand_id
1 'polypeptide(L)'
;MFETIPKTQFPPKEDLFIWDGQCGFCKYWIMVWKSKTRGLEYQTFQEVAENFPDIPFKEFKRASRLIEKDGAVFSGPDSAFRTFAYFKEPSTFWHNWYQRSKIFRQLSNHGYNFISKNRPLLMQLTIVFWGKNPLKRKPYWLIWLLGLLGLFGTLIYFLR
;
A
#
# COMPACT_ATOMS: atom_id res chain seq x y z
N MET A 1 -0.45 -8.76 -14.06
CA MET A 1 0.12 -7.46 -13.62
C MET A 1 -0.98 -6.42 -13.77
N PHE A 2 -1.06 -5.42 -12.89
CA PHE A 2 -1.99 -4.30 -13.08
C PHE A 2 -1.49 -3.39 -14.20
N GLU A 3 -2.40 -2.69 -14.87
CA GLU A 3 -2.09 -1.70 -15.89
C GLU A 3 -1.90 -0.32 -15.25
N THR A 4 -0.90 0.44 -15.70
CA THR A 4 -0.72 1.84 -15.31
C THR A 4 -1.58 2.72 -16.20
N ILE A 5 -2.49 3.46 -15.58
CA ILE A 5 -3.34 4.45 -16.26
C ILE A 5 -2.82 5.80 -15.77
N PRO A 6 -2.32 6.69 -16.63
CA PRO A 6 -1.68 7.93 -16.18
C PRO A 6 -2.69 9.02 -15.82
N LYS A 7 -3.87 9.00 -16.44
CA LYS A 7 -4.88 10.05 -16.30
C LYS A 7 -6.29 9.49 -16.56
N THR A 8 -7.28 10.02 -15.86
CA THR A 8 -8.71 9.83 -16.14
C THR A 8 -9.33 11.14 -16.65
N GLN A 9 -10.36 11.01 -17.49
CA GLN A 9 -11.19 12.13 -17.97
C GLN A 9 -12.29 12.51 -16.97
N PHE A 10 -12.45 11.73 -15.90
CA PHE A 10 -13.49 11.90 -14.89
C PHE A 10 -12.86 12.20 -13.53
N PRO A 11 -12.23 13.39 -13.34
CA PRO A 11 -11.55 13.71 -12.09
C PRO A 11 -12.54 13.78 -10.92
N PRO A 12 -12.14 13.32 -9.72
CA PRO A 12 -12.95 13.45 -8.53
C PRO A 12 -12.96 14.90 -8.02
N LYS A 13 -13.95 15.25 -7.18
CA LYS A 13 -14.01 16.57 -6.51
C LYS A 13 -12.89 16.76 -5.49
N GLU A 14 -12.51 15.68 -4.81
CA GLU A 14 -11.46 15.60 -3.79
C GLU A 14 -10.46 14.52 -4.19
N ASP A 15 -9.18 14.71 -3.86
CA ASP A 15 -8.17 13.69 -4.11
C ASP A 15 -8.59 12.38 -3.43
N LEU A 16 -8.52 11.28 -4.18
CA LEU A 16 -9.22 10.06 -3.82
C LEU A 16 -8.32 8.83 -3.93
N PHE A 17 -8.16 8.13 -2.82
CA PHE A 17 -7.57 6.80 -2.77
C PHE A 17 -8.65 5.72 -2.88
N ILE A 18 -8.59 4.93 -3.93
CA ILE A 18 -9.50 3.84 -4.25
C ILE A 18 -8.82 2.51 -3.95
N TRP A 19 -9.48 1.65 -3.18
CA TRP A 19 -8.94 0.37 -2.73
C TRP A 19 -10.00 -0.73 -2.72
N ASP A 20 -9.56 -1.98 -2.53
CA ASP A 20 -10.43 -3.14 -2.48
C ASP A 20 -11.09 -3.29 -1.10
N GLY A 21 -12.36 -2.91 -0.99
CA GLY A 21 -13.13 -2.97 0.25
C GLY A 21 -13.24 -4.36 0.89
N GLN A 22 -13.06 -5.41 0.08
CA GLN A 22 -13.13 -6.81 0.52
C GLN A 22 -11.75 -7.37 0.92
N CYS A 23 -10.67 -6.61 0.74
CA CYS A 23 -9.31 -7.01 1.09
C CYS A 23 -8.97 -6.62 2.54
N GLY A 24 -8.93 -7.60 3.45
CA GLY A 24 -8.58 -7.37 4.86
C GLY A 24 -7.20 -6.75 5.08
N PHE A 25 -6.19 -7.19 4.33
CA PHE A 25 -4.85 -6.59 4.33
C PHE A 25 -4.89 -5.11 3.93
N CYS A 26 -5.60 -4.80 2.85
CA CYS A 26 -5.74 -3.45 2.32
C CYS A 26 -6.44 -2.56 3.36
N LYS A 27 -7.56 -3.03 3.91
CA LYS A 27 -8.30 -2.34 4.97
C LYS A 27 -7.41 -1.99 6.16
N TYR A 28 -6.57 -2.91 6.61
CA TYR A 28 -5.64 -2.69 7.71
C TYR A 28 -4.73 -1.47 7.46
N TRP A 29 -4.05 -1.46 6.31
CA TRP A 29 -3.11 -0.38 5.98
C TRP A 29 -3.79 0.94 5.64
N ILE A 30 -4.97 0.90 5.03
CA ILE A 30 -5.78 2.10 4.77
C ILE A 30 -6.21 2.75 6.07
N MET A 31 -6.61 1.99 7.10
CA MET A 31 -6.89 2.56 8.43
C MET A 31 -5.64 3.26 9.02
N VAL A 32 -4.45 2.68 8.85
CA VAL A 32 -3.19 3.30 9.27
C VAL A 32 -2.96 4.61 8.51
N TRP A 33 -3.05 4.62 7.18
CA TRP A 33 -2.79 5.81 6.37
C TRP A 33 -3.83 6.90 6.60
N LYS A 34 -5.12 6.56 6.68
CA LYS A 34 -6.21 7.50 6.97
C LYS A 34 -6.01 8.26 8.28
N SER A 35 -5.41 7.61 9.29
CA SER A 35 -5.06 8.29 10.57
C SER A 35 -3.91 9.31 10.47
N LYS A 36 -3.15 9.29 9.37
CA LYS A 36 -1.95 10.10 9.15
C LYS A 36 -2.11 11.15 8.05
N THR A 37 -3.01 10.90 7.11
CA THR A 37 -3.28 11.80 5.98
C THR A 37 -4.23 12.94 6.33
N ARG A 38 -4.15 14.04 5.57
CA ARG A 38 -5.14 15.13 5.52
C ARG A 38 -5.41 15.46 4.04
N GLY A 39 -6.66 15.80 3.72
CA GLY A 39 -7.05 16.19 2.35
C GLY A 39 -7.01 15.06 1.32
N LEU A 40 -7.06 13.80 1.77
CA LEU A 40 -7.16 12.62 0.91
C LEU A 40 -8.34 11.78 1.37
N GLU A 41 -9.31 11.59 0.49
CA GLU A 41 -10.45 10.73 0.72
C GLU A 41 -10.10 9.27 0.42
N TYR A 42 -10.78 8.34 1.10
CA TYR A 42 -10.58 6.91 0.91
C TYR A 42 -11.92 6.24 0.66
N GLN A 43 -12.10 5.69 -0.53
CA GLN A 43 -13.32 4.98 -0.92
C GLN A 43 -12.99 3.61 -1.47
N THR A 44 -13.95 2.70 -1.42
CA THR A 44 -13.78 1.36 -1.99
C THR A 44 -14.13 1.39 -3.47
N PHE A 45 -13.44 0.61 -4.31
CA PHE A 45 -13.80 0.56 -5.73
C PHE A 45 -15.21 0.04 -5.95
N GLN A 46 -15.73 -0.76 -5.01
CA GLN A 46 -17.10 -1.25 -5.03
C GLN A 46 -18.13 -0.11 -5.04
N GLU A 47 -17.79 1.03 -4.44
CA GLU A 47 -18.68 2.20 -4.35
C GLU A 47 -18.45 3.21 -5.47
N VAL A 48 -17.21 3.39 -5.93
CA VAL A 48 -16.84 4.53 -6.79
C VAL A 48 -16.33 4.16 -8.18
N ALA A 49 -16.15 2.88 -8.52
CA ALA A 49 -15.58 2.51 -9.83
C ALA A 49 -16.42 3.02 -11.01
N GLU A 50 -17.75 3.08 -10.87
CA GLU A 50 -18.66 3.58 -11.90
C GLU A 50 -18.44 5.07 -12.23
N ASN A 51 -17.86 5.84 -11.30
CA ASN A 51 -17.53 7.25 -11.52
C ASN A 51 -16.34 7.43 -12.49
N PHE A 52 -15.61 6.35 -12.80
CA PHE A 52 -14.41 6.37 -13.67
C PHE A 52 -14.57 5.37 -14.83
N PRO A 53 -15.51 5.62 -15.77
CA PRO A 53 -15.85 4.66 -16.82
C PRO A 53 -14.70 4.40 -17.82
N ASP A 54 -13.69 5.28 -17.86
CA ASP A 54 -12.48 5.10 -18.66
C ASP A 54 -11.42 4.20 -17.99
N ILE A 55 -11.62 3.83 -16.72
CA ILE A 55 -10.80 2.86 -16.00
C ILE A 55 -11.53 1.51 -15.97
N PRO A 56 -11.01 0.45 -16.64
CA PRO A 56 -11.67 -0.84 -16.63
C PRO A 56 -11.85 -1.40 -15.21
N PHE A 57 -13.05 -1.91 -14.89
CA PHE A 57 -13.35 -2.45 -13.56
C PHE A 57 -12.34 -3.52 -13.07
N LYS A 58 -11.82 -4.33 -13.99
CA LYS A 58 -10.76 -5.33 -13.72
C LYS A 58 -9.49 -4.70 -13.13
N GLU A 59 -9.19 -3.45 -13.45
CA GLU A 59 -7.98 -2.76 -13.03
C GLU A 59 -8.06 -2.24 -11.59
N PHE A 60 -9.27 -1.94 -11.10
CA PHE A 60 -9.51 -1.66 -9.68
C PHE A 60 -9.36 -2.91 -8.81
N LYS A 61 -9.77 -4.08 -9.31
CA LYS A 61 -9.55 -5.38 -8.61
C LYS A 61 -8.07 -5.73 -8.46
N ARG A 62 -7.27 -5.36 -9.45
CA ARG A 62 -5.84 -5.71 -9.54
C ARG A 62 -4.95 -4.82 -8.68
N ALA A 63 -5.28 -3.54 -8.54
CA ALA A 63 -4.48 -2.58 -7.81
C ALA A 63 -5.29 -1.40 -7.28
N SER A 64 -4.87 -0.88 -6.13
CA SER A 64 -5.30 0.41 -5.61
C SER A 64 -4.95 1.55 -6.58
N ARG A 65 -5.73 2.62 -6.52
CA ARG A 65 -5.54 3.83 -7.30
C ARG A 65 -5.55 5.04 -6.38
N LEU A 66 -4.75 6.05 -6.68
CA LEU A 66 -4.91 7.39 -6.13
C LEU A 66 -5.20 8.30 -7.33
N ILE A 67 -6.31 9.01 -7.30
CA ILE A 67 -6.74 9.91 -8.36
C ILE A 67 -6.81 11.32 -7.80
N GLU A 68 -6.06 12.24 -8.38
CA GLU A 68 -6.04 13.65 -7.96
C GLU A 68 -7.09 14.47 -8.72
N LYS A 69 -7.42 15.66 -8.19
CA LYS A 69 -8.42 16.59 -8.77
C LYS A 69 -8.15 16.99 -10.22
N ASP A 70 -6.90 16.92 -10.68
CA ASP A 70 -6.50 17.20 -12.06
C ASP A 70 -6.65 15.99 -13.00
N GLY A 71 -7.13 14.87 -12.46
CA GLY A 71 -7.33 13.59 -13.12
C GLY A 71 -6.08 12.71 -13.15
N ALA A 72 -4.95 13.10 -12.57
CA ALA A 72 -3.75 12.27 -12.52
C ALA A 72 -4.04 10.97 -11.75
N VAL A 73 -3.60 9.84 -12.30
CA VAL A 73 -3.86 8.51 -11.73
C VAL A 73 -2.55 7.82 -11.38
N PHE A 74 -2.40 7.47 -10.10
CA PHE A 74 -1.27 6.70 -9.56
C PHE A 74 -1.74 5.29 -9.23
N SER A 75 -0.95 4.28 -9.59
CA SER A 75 -1.42 2.89 -9.66
C SER A 75 -0.53 1.94 -8.86
N GLY A 76 -1.16 1.01 -8.12
CA GLY A 76 -0.46 -0.04 -7.39
C GLY A 76 0.50 0.51 -6.32
N PRO A 77 1.81 0.19 -6.37
CA PRO A 77 2.76 0.71 -5.39
C PRO A 77 2.89 2.23 -5.46
N ASP A 78 2.75 2.82 -6.64
CA ASP A 78 2.86 4.27 -6.79
C ASP A 78 1.71 5.02 -6.09
N SER A 79 0.51 4.44 -6.07
CA SER A 79 -0.61 5.01 -5.31
C SER A 79 -0.28 5.07 -3.82
N ALA A 80 0.35 4.01 -3.29
CA ALA A 80 0.81 3.94 -1.91
C ALA A 80 1.93 4.96 -1.61
N PHE A 81 2.92 5.08 -2.50
CA PHE A 81 4.00 6.05 -2.33
C PHE A 81 3.51 7.50 -2.43
N ARG A 82 2.60 7.77 -3.36
CA ARG A 82 1.98 9.10 -3.54
C ARG A 82 1.19 9.53 -2.30
N THR A 83 0.56 8.59 -1.60
CA THR A 83 -0.17 8.84 -0.34
C THR A 83 0.69 9.54 0.72
N PHE A 84 2.01 9.34 0.72
CA PHE A 84 2.90 9.98 1.70
C PHE A 84 3.03 11.50 1.52
N ALA A 85 2.68 12.03 0.35
CA ALA A 85 2.57 13.48 0.14
C ALA A 85 1.42 14.10 0.94
N TYR A 86 0.43 13.30 1.35
CA TYR A 86 -0.75 13.74 2.10
C TYR A 86 -0.59 13.60 3.62
N PHE A 87 0.55 13.09 4.10
CA PHE A 87 0.80 12.97 5.53
C PHE A 87 0.94 14.36 6.17
N LYS A 88 0.68 14.47 7.49
CA LYS A 88 0.93 15.72 8.25
C LYS A 88 2.35 16.26 8.07
N GLU A 89 3.32 15.36 7.95
CA GLU A 89 4.68 15.61 7.51
C GLU A 89 4.86 14.98 6.13
N PRO A 90 4.67 15.75 5.04
CA PRO A 90 4.69 15.22 3.68
C PRO A 90 6.05 14.65 3.29
N SER A 91 6.05 13.55 2.54
CA SER A 91 7.25 13.02 1.89
C SER A 91 6.94 12.55 0.48
N THR A 92 7.72 13.03 -0.50
CA THR A 92 7.63 12.62 -1.91
C THR A 92 8.79 11.73 -2.34
N PHE A 93 9.69 11.38 -1.42
CA PHE A 93 10.92 10.64 -1.71
C PHE A 93 10.65 9.32 -2.47
N TRP A 94 9.78 8.48 -1.93
CA TRP A 94 9.47 7.16 -2.49
C TRP A 94 8.77 7.25 -3.86
N HIS A 95 7.85 8.21 -3.99
CA HIS A 95 7.18 8.49 -5.26
C HIS A 95 8.19 8.95 -6.33
N ASN A 96 9.04 9.92 -5.99
CA ASN A 96 10.06 10.42 -6.91
C ASN A 96 11.05 9.33 -7.31
N TRP A 97 11.45 8.45 -6.37
CA TRP A 97 12.33 7.33 -6.67
C TRP A 97 11.65 6.32 -7.61
N TYR A 98 10.37 6.02 -7.39
CA TYR A 98 9.56 5.16 -8.25
C TYR A 98 9.44 5.71 -9.68
N GLN A 99 9.27 7.03 -9.82
CA GLN A 99 9.20 7.68 -11.12
C GLN A 99 10.56 7.65 -11.85
N ARG A 100 11.65 8.00 -11.16
CA ARG A 100 12.98 8.18 -11.77
C ARG A 100 13.73 6.86 -12.03
N SER A 101 13.61 5.86 -11.15
CA SER A 101 14.38 4.62 -11.26
C SER A 101 13.57 3.48 -11.85
N LYS A 102 13.98 3.00 -13.04
CA LYS A 102 13.37 1.83 -13.70
C LYS A 102 13.47 0.58 -12.84
N ILE A 103 14.61 0.36 -12.19
CA ILE A 103 14.88 -0.81 -11.35
C ILE A 103 13.95 -0.78 -10.13
N PHE A 104 13.89 0.34 -9.42
CA PHE A 104 13.06 0.46 -8.22
C PHE A 104 11.58 0.30 -8.56
N ARG A 105 11.13 0.87 -9.68
CA ARG A 105 9.77 0.65 -10.21
C ARG A 105 9.48 -0.81 -10.52
N GLN A 106 10.37 -1.50 -11.23
CA GLN A 106 10.19 -2.92 -11.54
C GLN A 106 10.11 -3.76 -10.26
N LEU A 107 11.01 -3.57 -9.31
CA LEU A 107 11.01 -4.29 -8.03
C LEU A 107 9.71 -4.01 -7.25
N SER A 108 9.29 -2.75 -7.16
CA SER A 108 8.07 -2.35 -6.49
C SER A 108 6.83 -2.98 -7.13
N ASN A 109 6.77 -3.02 -8.47
CA ASN A 109 5.64 -3.62 -9.18
C ASN A 109 5.57 -5.14 -9.00
N HIS A 110 6.71 -5.83 -9.01
CA HIS A 110 6.77 -7.26 -8.71
C HIS A 110 6.39 -7.55 -7.27
N GLY A 111 6.94 -6.78 -6.31
CA GLY A 111 6.59 -6.88 -4.90
C GLY A 111 5.10 -6.64 -4.67
N TYR A 112 4.52 -5.61 -5.28
CA TYR A 112 3.09 -5.34 -5.20
C TYR A 112 2.24 -6.47 -5.79
N ASN A 113 2.65 -7.04 -6.94
CA ASN A 113 1.95 -8.16 -7.56
C ASN A 113 2.04 -9.44 -6.71
N PHE A 114 3.15 -9.65 -6.00
CA PHE A 114 3.25 -10.71 -5.01
C PHE A 114 2.31 -10.45 -3.83
N ILE A 115 2.25 -9.21 -3.34
CA ILE A 115 1.36 -8.80 -2.25
C ILE A 115 -0.11 -9.02 -2.63
N SER A 116 -0.51 -8.60 -3.82
CA SER A 116 -1.89 -8.70 -4.28
C SER A 116 -2.36 -10.16 -4.43
N LYS A 117 -1.46 -11.08 -4.78
CA LYS A 117 -1.76 -12.52 -4.86
C LYS A 117 -1.80 -13.21 -3.50
N ASN A 118 -1.06 -12.70 -2.50
CA ASN A 118 -0.88 -13.33 -1.20
C ASN A 118 -1.55 -12.56 -0.04
N ARG A 119 -2.60 -11.77 -0.33
CA ARG A 119 -3.27 -10.90 0.65
C ARG A 119 -3.65 -11.60 1.97
N PRO A 120 -4.22 -12.84 1.99
CA PRO A 120 -4.57 -13.50 3.25
C PRO A 120 -3.35 -13.85 4.10
N LEU A 121 -2.29 -14.38 3.49
CA LEU A 121 -1.03 -14.72 4.18
C LEU A 121 -0.35 -13.46 4.73
N LEU A 122 -0.29 -12.40 3.93
CA LEU A 122 0.28 -11.13 4.36
C LEU A 122 -0.54 -10.44 5.45
N MET A 123 -1.86 -10.65 5.48
CA MET A 123 -2.69 -10.20 6.60
C MET A 123 -2.30 -10.91 7.90
N GLN A 124 -2.11 -12.23 7.86
CA GLN A 124 -1.66 -13.00 9.03
C GLN A 124 -0.31 -12.49 9.52
N LEU A 125 0.66 -12.32 8.62
CA LEU A 125 1.96 -11.74 8.96
C LEU A 125 1.82 -10.32 9.53
N THR A 126 0.96 -9.49 8.94
CA THR A 126 0.71 -8.13 9.45
C THR A 126 0.20 -8.18 10.89
N ILE A 127 -0.73 -9.08 11.21
CA ILE A 127 -1.24 -9.27 12.57
C ILE A 127 -0.15 -9.79 13.51
N VAL A 128 0.69 -10.73 13.08
CA VAL A 128 1.78 -11.28 13.89
C VAL A 128 2.82 -10.20 14.24
N PHE A 129 3.13 -9.31 13.30
CA PHE A 129 4.14 -8.26 13.50
C PHE A 129 3.61 -7.03 14.23
N TRP A 130 2.33 -6.68 14.02
CA TRP A 130 1.77 -5.39 14.45
C TRP A 130 0.54 -5.49 15.35
N GLY A 131 -0.06 -6.67 15.48
CA GLY A 131 -1.32 -6.91 16.19
C GLY A 131 -2.56 -6.62 15.33
N LYS A 132 -3.72 -7.04 15.84
CA LYS A 132 -5.02 -6.95 15.13
C LYS A 132 -5.55 -5.52 14.99
N ASN A 133 -5.15 -4.60 15.86
CA ASN A 133 -5.63 -3.22 15.84
C ASN A 133 -4.66 -2.30 15.06
N PRO A 134 -5.04 -1.79 13.88
CA PRO A 134 -4.16 -0.96 13.05
C PRO A 134 -3.87 0.42 13.67
N LEU A 135 -4.72 0.94 14.54
CA LEU A 135 -4.51 2.24 15.19
C LEU A 135 -3.69 2.13 16.49
N LYS A 136 -3.59 0.92 17.05
CA LYS A 136 -2.78 0.61 18.24
C LYS A 136 -1.77 -0.48 17.92
N ARG A 137 -0.93 -0.24 16.91
CA ARG A 137 0.11 -1.19 16.48
C ARG A 137 1.10 -1.45 17.61
N LYS A 138 1.37 -2.73 17.87
CA LYS A 138 2.37 -3.18 18.85
C LYS A 138 3.62 -3.64 18.13
N PRO A 139 4.84 -3.36 18.63
CA PRO A 139 6.08 -3.73 17.94
C PRO A 139 6.45 -5.20 18.18
N TYR A 140 5.54 -6.14 17.87
CA TYR A 140 5.79 -7.58 18.08
C TYR A 140 6.97 -8.10 17.26
N TRP A 141 7.32 -7.42 16.17
CA TRP A 141 8.54 -7.64 15.40
C TRP A 141 9.83 -7.63 16.25
N LEU A 142 9.88 -6.87 17.36
CA LEU A 142 11.03 -6.86 18.27
C LEU A 142 11.23 -8.21 18.97
N ILE A 143 10.14 -8.91 19.30
CA ILE A 143 10.21 -10.24 19.93
C ILE A 143 10.85 -11.23 18.97
N TRP A 144 10.47 -11.18 17.69
CA TRP A 144 11.04 -12.02 16.65
C TRP A 144 12.52 -11.70 16.39
N LEU A 145 12.90 -10.41 16.42
CA LEU A 145 14.28 -9.99 16.29
C LEU A 145 15.14 -10.55 17.43
N LEU A 146 14.68 -10.43 18.68
CA LEU A 146 15.39 -10.96 19.85
C LEU A 146 15.53 -12.48 19.79
N GLY A 147 14.49 -13.20 19.38
CA GLY A 147 14.54 -14.64 19.17
C GLY A 147 15.56 -15.06 18.11
N LEU A 148 15.61 -14.35 16.98
CA LEU A 148 16.59 -14.59 15.92
C LEU A 148 18.02 -14.32 16.39
N LEU A 149 18.26 -13.21 17.09
CA LEU A 149 19.59 -12.90 17.65
C LEU A 149 20.04 -13.97 18.65
N GLY A 150 19.13 -14.47 19.48
CA GLY A 150 19.38 -15.59 20.38
C GLY A 150 19.79 -16.86 19.62
N LEU A 151 19.02 -17.25 18.60
CA LEU A 151 19.33 -18.42 17.76
C LEU A 151 20.69 -18.27 17.05
N PHE A 152 20.97 -17.12 16.44
CA PHE A 152 22.26 -16.85 15.82
C PHE A 152 23.40 -16.92 16.82
N GLY A 153 23.22 -16.36 18.03
CA GLY A 153 24.19 -16.46 19.11
C GLY A 153 24.46 -17.91 19.52
N THR A 154 23.42 -18.74 19.66
CA THR A 154 23.60 -20.17 19.96
C THR A 154 24.31 -20.91 18.83
N LEU A 155 23.96 -20.63 17.57
CA LEU A 155 24.60 -21.25 16.40
C LEU A 155 26.10 -20.92 16.36
N ILE A 156 26.47 -19.66 16.57
CA ILE A 156 27.87 -19.22 16.64
C ILE A 156 28.61 -19.90 17.80
N TYR A 157 27.95 -20.03 18.96
CA TYR A 157 28.53 -20.72 20.12
C TYR A 157 28.83 -22.19 19.83
N PHE A 158 27.93 -22.92 19.16
CA PHE A 158 28.13 -24.33 18.81
C PHE A 158 29.10 -24.55 17.63
N LEU A 159 29.34 -23.54 16.80
CA LEU A 159 30.29 -23.59 15.68
C LEU A 159 31.72 -23.17 16.09
N ARG A 160 31.94 -22.79 17.36
CA ARG A 160 33.22 -22.42 17.93
C ARG A 160 33.73 -23.50 18.87
#